data_AF-A0A7W1J725-F1
#
_entry.id   AF-A0A7W1J725-F1
#
_cell.length_a   1.000
_cell.length_b   1.000
_cell.length_c   1.000
_cell.angle_alpha   90.00
_cell.angle_beta   90.00
_cell.angle_gamma   90.00
#
_symmetry.space_group_name_H-M   'P 1'
#
loop_
_entity.id
_entity.type
_entity.pdbx_description
1 polymer ?
#
loop_
_entity_poly.entity_id
_entity_poly.type
_entity_poly.pdbx_seq_one_letter_code
_entity_poly.pdbx_strand_id
1 'polypeptide(L)'
;MGDTIFNGIHYSKCYSAMGLGGIRNDTLNKKVYLYSTGTGTEKLLYDFNMAVGDTVYSNSGFGFYTSLLPTPHVPPAQIDTAWISRIDSILMPHDGLYHKRFNFNAKIKNPGSSLPDILINSDSNGPFNGVNVKINPLIEGVGQLYGSMSEYSFFEYHWISKIFCSSINGAPIIPTPLGSPKNPVYNSKSCNSLFNGIEEKNIQEKFNISPNPSNGKFQLTLNDLQSNAVEITDVLGKIIYKSEIKNTTTEINLSNAMPGIYFVRLNDVKGNNVVKKIVKE
;
A
#
# COMPACT_ATOMS: atom_id res chain seq x y z
N MET A 1 -12.45 -5.18 -4.68
CA MET A 1 -11.59 -4.67 -5.78
C MET A 1 -11.13 -3.28 -5.40
N GLY A 2 -9.87 -2.94 -5.64
CA GLY A 2 -9.35 -1.59 -5.41
C GLY A 2 -9.90 -0.59 -6.45
N ASP A 3 -9.94 0.69 -6.08
CA ASP A 3 -10.39 1.81 -6.92
C ASP A 3 -9.28 2.41 -7.81
N THR A 4 -8.08 1.84 -7.77
CA THR A 4 -6.88 2.30 -8.48
C THR A 4 -6.04 1.14 -8.97
N ILE A 5 -5.31 1.34 -10.06
CA ILE A 5 -4.36 0.36 -10.59
C ILE A 5 -2.97 1.00 -10.64
N PHE A 6 -1.99 0.37 -9.98
CA PHE A 6 -0.57 0.67 -10.14
C PHE A 6 0.14 -0.58 -10.65
N ASN A 7 0.89 -0.47 -11.76
CA ASN A 7 1.61 -1.58 -12.39
C ASN A 7 0.74 -2.83 -12.65
N GLY A 8 -0.52 -2.64 -13.04
CA GLY A 8 -1.47 -3.73 -13.29
C GLY A 8 -2.07 -4.38 -12.03
N ILE A 9 -1.75 -3.85 -10.84
CA ILE A 9 -2.23 -4.36 -9.56
C ILE A 9 -3.27 -3.39 -8.97
N HIS A 10 -4.36 -3.91 -8.41
CA HIS A 10 -5.44 -3.11 -7.82
C HIS A 10 -5.14 -2.70 -6.36
N TYR A 11 -5.34 -1.41 -6.06
CA TYR A 11 -5.21 -0.79 -4.75
C TYR A 11 -6.44 0.05 -4.43
N SER A 12 -6.74 0.24 -3.15
CA SER A 12 -7.64 1.26 -2.63
C SER A 12 -6.82 2.52 -2.32
N LYS A 13 -7.20 3.70 -2.82
CA LYS A 13 -6.42 4.93 -2.58
C LYS A 13 -6.30 5.25 -1.10
N CYS A 14 -5.13 5.69 -0.70
CA CYS A 14 -4.92 6.34 0.58
C CYS A 14 -4.22 7.69 0.38
N TYR A 15 -4.62 8.68 1.17
CA TYR A 15 -4.09 10.04 1.12
C TYR A 15 -3.59 10.41 2.51
N SER A 16 -2.39 10.99 2.61
CA SER A 16 -1.92 11.67 3.81
C SER A 16 -1.50 13.09 3.47
N ALA A 17 -1.20 13.87 4.52
CA ALA A 17 -0.61 15.20 4.35
C ALA A 17 0.74 15.19 3.60
N MET A 18 1.37 14.02 3.44
CA MET A 18 2.71 13.86 2.87
C MET A 18 2.73 13.18 1.50
N GLY A 19 1.61 12.62 1.03
CA GLY A 19 1.60 11.99 -0.28
C GLY A 19 0.38 11.13 -0.59
N LEU A 20 0.42 10.59 -1.81
CA LEU A 20 -0.56 9.66 -2.36
C LEU A 20 -0.02 8.23 -2.22
N GLY A 21 -0.93 7.29 -2.00
CA GLY A 21 -0.59 5.88 -1.90
C GLY A 21 -1.75 4.98 -2.25
N GLY A 22 -1.51 3.68 -2.12
CA GLY A 22 -2.52 2.66 -2.31
C GLY A 22 -2.40 1.57 -1.27
N ILE A 23 -3.52 1.11 -0.72
CA ILE A 23 -3.59 -0.09 0.10
C ILE A 23 -4.10 -1.24 -0.76
N ARG A 24 -3.33 -2.32 -0.81
CA ARG A 24 -3.73 -3.54 -1.51
C ARG A 24 -4.00 -4.64 -0.51
N ASN A 25 -5.15 -5.28 -0.68
CA ASN A 25 -5.50 -6.51 0.03
C ASN A 25 -5.18 -7.71 -0.86
N ASP A 26 -4.15 -8.47 -0.51
CA ASP A 26 -3.77 -9.74 -1.13
C ASP A 26 -4.46 -10.88 -0.39
N THR A 27 -5.69 -11.17 -0.79
CA THR A 27 -6.52 -12.18 -0.12
C THR A 27 -6.00 -13.60 -0.29
N LEU A 28 -5.30 -13.89 -1.39
CA LEU A 28 -4.70 -15.20 -1.64
C LEU A 28 -3.56 -15.47 -0.65
N ASN A 29 -2.68 -14.49 -0.46
CA ASN A 29 -1.55 -14.60 0.46
C ASN A 29 -1.88 -14.14 1.87
N LYS A 30 -3.12 -13.69 2.14
CA LYS A 30 -3.59 -13.12 3.41
C LYS A 30 -2.70 -11.99 3.93
N LYS A 31 -2.27 -11.11 3.03
CA LYS A 31 -1.38 -9.98 3.32
C LYS A 31 -2.00 -8.67 2.86
N VAL A 32 -1.65 -7.60 3.55
CA VAL A 32 -2.05 -6.24 3.15
C VAL A 32 -0.77 -5.44 2.92
N TYR A 33 -0.72 -4.68 1.84
CA TYR A 33 0.43 -3.88 1.46
C TYR A 33 0.05 -2.42 1.36
N LEU A 34 0.99 -1.55 1.71
CA LEU A 34 0.91 -0.11 1.52
C LEU A 34 1.92 0.29 0.44
N TYR A 35 1.42 0.83 -0.66
CA TYR A 35 2.19 1.40 -1.74
C TYR A 35 2.35 2.90 -1.56
N SER A 36 3.57 3.41 -1.69
CA SER A 36 3.86 4.85 -1.71
C SER A 36 4.15 5.31 -3.13
N THR A 37 3.40 6.29 -3.63
CA THR A 37 3.69 6.88 -4.96
C THR A 37 4.96 7.73 -4.95
N GLY A 38 5.38 8.22 -3.77
CA GLY A 38 6.59 9.03 -3.64
C GLY A 38 7.87 8.21 -3.83
N THR A 39 7.88 6.96 -3.37
CA THR A 39 9.04 6.05 -3.49
C THR A 39 8.88 5.00 -4.59
N GLY A 40 7.64 4.74 -5.04
CA GLY A 40 7.34 3.67 -5.99
C GLY A 40 7.47 2.27 -5.41
N THR A 41 7.39 2.13 -4.08
CA THR A 41 7.60 0.86 -3.38
C THR A 41 6.40 0.44 -2.54
N GLU A 42 6.20 -0.87 -2.39
CA GLU A 42 5.28 -1.46 -1.42
C GLU A 42 6.00 -1.77 -0.11
N LYS A 43 5.29 -1.59 1.00
CA LYS A 43 5.67 -2.11 2.32
C LYS A 43 4.59 -3.04 2.81
N LEU A 44 4.99 -4.18 3.37
CA LEU A 44 4.05 -5.10 4.02
C LEU A 44 3.42 -4.36 5.21
N LEU A 45 2.09 -4.32 5.20
CA LEU A 45 1.27 -3.70 6.21
C LEU A 45 0.79 -4.75 7.18
N TYR A 46 -0.01 -5.73 6.77
CA TYR A 46 -0.48 -6.79 7.66
C TYR A 46 -0.14 -8.16 7.08
N ASP A 47 0.13 -9.14 7.94
CA ASP A 47 0.24 -10.55 7.58
C ASP A 47 -0.70 -11.37 8.47
N PHE A 48 -1.77 -11.90 7.90
CA PHE A 48 -2.76 -12.70 8.64
C PHE A 48 -2.41 -14.20 8.65
N ASN A 49 -1.23 -14.59 8.17
CA ASN A 49 -0.69 -15.94 8.36
C ASN A 49 0.07 -16.09 9.69
N MET A 50 0.25 -15.01 10.45
CA MET A 50 0.99 -15.07 11.70
C MET A 50 0.30 -15.96 12.74
N ALA A 51 1.11 -16.64 13.54
CA ALA A 51 0.72 -17.53 14.61
C ALA A 51 1.09 -16.97 16.00
N VAL A 52 0.53 -17.56 17.06
CA VAL A 52 0.94 -17.24 18.44
C VAL A 52 2.44 -17.51 18.61
N GLY A 53 3.16 -16.52 19.14
CA GLY A 53 4.61 -16.55 19.28
C GLY A 53 5.38 -15.84 18.17
N ASP A 54 4.76 -15.57 17.01
CA ASP A 54 5.42 -14.82 15.94
C ASP A 54 5.71 -13.39 16.37
N THR A 55 6.87 -12.89 15.99
CA THR A 55 7.36 -11.55 16.36
C THR A 55 7.06 -10.52 15.28
N VAL A 56 6.80 -9.28 15.70
CA VAL A 56 6.60 -8.11 14.83
C VAL A 56 7.77 -7.16 15.10
N TYR A 57 8.79 -7.17 14.23
CA TYR A 57 10.09 -6.52 14.48
C TYR A 57 10.14 -5.05 14.02
N SER A 58 10.70 -4.17 14.87
CA SER A 58 10.68 -2.70 14.72
C SER A 58 11.66 -2.12 13.69
N ASN A 59 12.81 -2.77 13.42
CA ASN A 59 13.85 -2.20 12.55
C ASN A 59 13.73 -2.60 11.08
N SER A 60 12.83 -3.53 10.73
CA SER A 60 12.65 -4.03 9.34
C SER A 60 11.22 -4.46 9.01
N GLY A 61 10.31 -4.49 9.99
CA GLY A 61 9.00 -5.09 9.84
C GLY A 61 7.87 -4.08 9.90
N PHE A 62 6.87 -4.30 9.04
CA PHE A 62 5.49 -3.87 9.13
C PHE A 62 5.20 -2.39 9.46
N GLY A 63 4.66 -1.66 8.48
CA GLY A 63 4.37 -0.22 8.60
C GLY A 63 3.42 0.20 9.73
N PHE A 64 2.73 -0.75 10.39
CA PHE A 64 1.75 -0.53 11.45
C PHE A 64 2.26 -0.82 12.87
N TYR A 65 3.51 -1.27 13.03
CA TYR A 65 3.95 -1.71 14.36
C TYR A 65 3.99 -0.55 15.38
N THR A 66 4.52 0.59 14.94
CA THR A 66 4.59 1.82 15.76
C THR A 66 3.21 2.35 16.15
N SER A 67 2.19 2.07 15.34
CA SER A 67 0.83 2.51 15.58
C SER A 67 0.01 1.54 16.44
N LEU A 68 0.52 0.33 16.72
CA LEU A 68 -0.08 -0.53 17.74
C LEU A 68 0.09 0.05 19.15
N LEU A 69 0.97 1.04 19.35
CA LEU A 69 1.09 1.74 20.63
C LEU A 69 0.23 3.02 20.66
N PRO A 70 -0.23 3.47 21.84
CA PRO A 70 -0.97 4.71 21.97
C PRO A 70 0.05 5.85 21.82
N THR A 71 0.06 6.54 20.68
CA THR A 71 0.95 7.70 20.48
C THR A 71 0.54 8.87 21.38
N PRO A 72 1.47 9.76 21.75
CA PRO A 72 2.90 9.81 21.39
C PRO A 72 3.84 9.48 22.58
N HIS A 73 3.44 8.62 23.52
CA HIS A 73 4.17 8.49 24.79
C HIS A 73 5.39 7.55 24.77
N VAL A 74 5.49 6.61 23.82
CA VAL A 74 6.60 5.64 23.73
C VAL A 74 7.39 5.85 22.43
N PRO A 75 8.67 6.25 22.49
CA PRO A 75 9.54 6.31 21.33
C PRO A 75 9.70 4.93 20.66
N PRO A 76 9.56 4.81 19.32
CA PRO A 76 9.74 3.54 18.61
C PRO A 76 11.07 2.83 18.91
N ALA A 77 12.15 3.60 19.10
CA ALA A 77 13.48 3.08 19.40
C ALA A 77 13.60 2.35 20.75
N GLN A 78 12.62 2.52 21.65
CA GLN A 78 12.60 1.85 22.94
C GLN A 78 11.81 0.55 22.91
N ILE A 79 11.11 0.24 21.82
CA ILE A 79 10.41 -1.03 21.72
C ILE A 79 11.39 -2.11 21.31
N ASP A 80 11.60 -3.09 22.18
CA ASP A 80 12.54 -4.19 21.96
C ASP A 80 11.93 -5.24 21.03
N THR A 81 10.73 -5.71 21.36
CA THR A 81 10.04 -6.77 20.63
C THR A 81 8.55 -6.73 20.93
N ALA A 82 7.70 -7.02 19.94
CA ALA A 82 6.36 -7.52 20.20
C ALA A 82 6.15 -8.86 19.52
N TRP A 83 5.18 -9.60 20.04
CA TRP A 83 4.77 -10.88 19.50
C TRP A 83 3.29 -11.10 19.74
N ILE A 84 2.72 -12.00 18.95
CA ILE A 84 1.33 -12.41 19.13
C ILE A 84 1.24 -13.28 20.38
N SER A 85 0.53 -12.79 21.39
CA SER A 85 0.32 -13.51 22.65
C SER A 85 -0.91 -14.40 22.59
N ARG A 86 -1.93 -14.01 21.82
CA ARG A 86 -3.18 -14.77 21.69
C ARG A 86 -3.89 -14.41 20.39
N ILE A 87 -4.48 -15.40 19.73
CA ILE A 87 -5.45 -15.18 18.64
C ILE A 87 -6.81 -15.68 19.13
N ASP A 88 -7.78 -14.79 19.20
CA ASP A 88 -9.17 -15.12 19.53
C ASP A 88 -10.12 -14.61 18.44
N SER A 89 -11.43 -14.73 18.65
CA SER A 89 -12.45 -14.31 17.69
C SER A 89 -13.29 -13.17 18.25
N ILE A 90 -13.65 -12.23 17.38
CA ILE A 90 -14.51 -11.09 17.70
C ILE A 90 -15.62 -10.98 16.67
N LEU A 91 -16.87 -10.85 17.12
CA LEU A 91 -18.02 -10.61 16.25
C LEU A 91 -17.98 -9.16 15.78
N MET A 92 -17.93 -8.96 14.47
CA MET A 92 -17.86 -7.64 13.88
C MET A 92 -19.27 -7.14 13.52
N PRO A 93 -19.69 -5.98 14.04
CA PRO A 93 -21.06 -5.49 13.81
C PRO A 93 -21.36 -5.12 12.36
N HIS A 94 -20.34 -4.80 11.55
CA HIS A 94 -20.53 -4.30 10.19
C HIS A 94 -20.95 -5.37 9.18
N ASP A 95 -20.58 -6.63 9.41
CA ASP A 95 -20.88 -7.77 8.53
C ASP A 95 -21.51 -8.95 9.27
N GLY A 96 -21.57 -8.92 10.60
CA GLY A 96 -22.14 -9.99 11.43
C GLY A 96 -21.28 -11.26 11.45
N LEU A 97 -20.01 -11.17 11.05
CA LEU A 97 -19.09 -12.31 11.00
C LEU A 97 -18.10 -12.28 12.17
N TYR A 98 -17.54 -13.45 12.49
CA TYR A 98 -16.43 -13.54 13.43
C TYR A 98 -15.10 -13.34 12.69
N HIS A 99 -14.29 -12.42 13.18
CA HIS A 99 -12.96 -12.12 12.67
C HIS A 99 -11.92 -12.56 13.68
N LYS A 100 -10.73 -12.94 13.20
CA LYS A 100 -9.58 -13.17 14.09
C LYS A 100 -9.12 -11.85 14.70
N ARG A 101 -8.91 -11.84 16.00
CA ARG A 101 -8.26 -10.76 16.73
C ARG A 101 -6.92 -11.26 17.27
N PHE A 102 -5.86 -10.67 16.73
CA PHE A 102 -4.48 -10.89 17.12
C PHE A 102 -4.16 -9.94 18.27
N ASN A 103 -3.97 -10.50 19.45
CA ASN A 103 -3.56 -9.80 20.65
C ASN A 103 -2.04 -9.92 20.80
N PHE A 104 -1.42 -8.87 21.31
CA PHE A 104 0.02 -8.76 21.39
C PHE A 104 0.48 -8.60 22.82
N ASN A 105 1.71 -9.07 23.05
CA ASN A 105 2.55 -8.57 24.12
C ASN A 105 3.71 -7.78 23.50
N ALA A 106 4.20 -6.78 24.21
CA ALA A 106 5.38 -6.04 23.81
C ALA A 106 6.29 -5.74 25.00
N LYS A 107 7.58 -5.79 24.73
CA LYS A 107 8.66 -5.45 25.65
C LYS A 107 9.23 -4.09 25.27
N ILE A 108 9.19 -3.15 26.22
CA ILE A 108 9.71 -1.80 26.07
C ILE A 108 10.94 -1.66 26.96
N LYS A 109 12.06 -1.25 26.36
CA LYS A 109 13.29 -0.90 27.07
C LYS A 109 13.03 0.30 27.96
N ASN A 110 13.37 0.15 29.23
CA ASN A 110 13.25 1.25 30.16
C ASN A 110 14.26 2.36 29.79
N PRO A 111 13.87 3.64 29.77
CA PRO A 111 14.80 4.75 29.51
C PRO A 111 15.95 4.84 30.53
N GLY A 112 15.82 4.23 31.72
CA GLY A 112 16.93 4.03 32.65
C GLY A 112 17.52 2.62 32.52
N SER A 113 18.79 2.51 32.11
CA SER A 113 19.49 1.24 31.84
C SER A 113 19.57 0.25 33.02
N SER A 114 19.21 0.68 34.23
CA SER A 114 19.21 -0.13 35.46
C SER A 114 17.82 -0.63 35.88
N LEU A 115 16.75 -0.16 35.24
CA LEU A 115 15.39 -0.61 35.54
C LEU A 115 14.99 -1.77 34.60
N PRO A 116 14.14 -2.70 35.07
CA PRO A 116 13.66 -3.78 34.23
C PRO A 116 12.83 -3.24 33.07
N ASP A 117 12.86 -3.98 31.96
CA ASP A 117 12.02 -3.71 30.81
C ASP A 117 10.54 -3.81 31.16
N ILE A 118 9.73 -2.98 30.52
CA ILE A 118 8.30 -2.89 30.77
C ILE A 118 7.59 -3.84 29.81
N LEU A 119 6.74 -4.71 30.36
CA LEU A 119 5.87 -5.58 29.57
C LEU A 119 4.48 -4.94 29.47
N ILE A 120 3.99 -4.78 28.25
CA ILE A 120 2.63 -4.33 27.96
C ILE A 120 1.90 -5.39 27.13
N ASN A 121 0.58 -5.41 27.18
CA ASN A 121 -0.23 -6.34 26.41
C ASN A 121 -1.53 -5.67 25.90
N SER A 122 -2.33 -6.41 25.14
CA SER A 122 -3.61 -5.92 24.61
C SER A 122 -4.75 -5.86 25.62
N ASP A 123 -4.65 -6.59 26.72
CA ASP A 123 -5.74 -6.73 27.71
C ASP A 123 -5.64 -5.70 28.85
N SER A 124 -4.44 -5.20 29.14
CA SER A 124 -4.13 -4.35 30.30
C SER A 124 -3.10 -3.29 29.98
N ASN A 125 -3.22 -2.13 30.64
CA ASN A 125 -2.24 -1.05 30.53
C ASN A 125 -1.02 -1.37 31.41
N GLY A 126 0.18 -1.09 30.90
CA GLY A 126 1.41 -1.04 31.68
C GLY A 126 1.93 0.39 31.85
N PRO A 127 2.69 0.69 32.91
CA PRO A 127 3.21 2.03 33.16
C PRO A 127 4.45 2.32 32.31
N PHE A 128 4.48 3.47 31.64
CA PHE A 128 5.63 4.00 30.91
C PHE A 128 5.76 5.50 31.16
N ASN A 129 6.85 5.95 31.79
CA ASN A 129 7.11 7.38 32.10
C ASN A 129 5.91 8.11 32.76
N GLY A 130 5.21 7.45 33.69
CA GLY A 130 4.05 8.03 34.37
C GLY A 130 2.75 8.03 33.56
N VAL A 131 2.74 7.41 32.38
CA VAL A 131 1.56 7.24 31.52
C VAL A 131 1.22 5.75 31.39
N ASN A 132 -0.07 5.44 31.35
CA ASN A 132 -0.56 4.09 31.09
C ASN A 132 -0.59 3.81 29.59
N VAL A 133 0.13 2.78 29.15
CA VAL A 133 0.27 2.40 27.74
C VAL A 133 -0.14 0.94 27.53
N LYS A 134 -0.70 0.61 26.38
CA LYS A 134 -1.09 -0.76 25.99
C LYS A 134 -0.79 -0.99 24.52
N ILE A 135 -0.60 -2.24 24.11
CA ILE A 135 -0.44 -2.58 22.69
C ILE A 135 -1.78 -3.00 22.10
N ASN A 136 -2.31 -2.23 21.15
CA ASN A 136 -3.61 -2.46 20.54
C ASN A 136 -3.63 -3.79 19.76
N PRO A 137 -4.75 -4.54 19.79
CA PRO A 137 -4.90 -5.73 18.97
C PRO A 137 -5.12 -5.36 17.50
N LEU A 138 -4.86 -6.33 16.62
CA LEU A 138 -5.13 -6.28 15.19
C LEU A 138 -6.31 -7.20 14.88
N ILE A 139 -7.27 -6.74 14.08
CA ILE A 139 -8.43 -7.52 13.66
C ILE A 139 -8.34 -7.79 12.16
N GLU A 140 -8.49 -9.05 11.78
CA GLU A 140 -8.53 -9.50 10.39
C GLU A 140 -9.60 -8.75 9.59
N GLY A 141 -9.25 -8.22 8.43
CA GLY A 141 -10.18 -7.49 7.56
C GLY A 141 -10.57 -6.08 8.04
N VAL A 142 -10.19 -5.69 9.26
CA VAL A 142 -10.55 -4.39 9.86
C VAL A 142 -9.32 -3.52 10.13
N GLY A 143 -8.23 -4.13 10.59
CA GLY A 143 -7.04 -3.41 11.06
C GLY A 143 -7.09 -3.14 12.57
N GLN A 144 -6.65 -1.98 13.02
CA GLN A 144 -6.67 -1.59 14.42
C GLN A 144 -7.99 -0.91 14.80
N LEU A 145 -8.47 -1.13 16.04
CA LEU A 145 -9.72 -0.53 16.54
C LEU A 145 -9.59 0.94 16.99
N TYR A 146 -8.38 1.41 17.29
CA TYR A 146 -8.13 2.76 17.78
C TYR A 146 -7.41 3.58 16.70
N GLY A 147 -8.16 4.51 16.10
CA GLY A 147 -7.70 5.29 14.95
C GLY A 147 -7.99 4.56 13.64
N SER A 148 -8.93 5.08 12.85
CA SER A 148 -9.03 4.75 11.43
C SER A 148 -7.64 4.97 10.84
N MET A 149 -6.98 3.90 10.39
CA MET A 149 -5.56 3.80 10.04
C MET A 149 -4.60 4.66 10.89
N SER A 150 -4.23 4.13 12.04
CA SER A 150 -2.85 4.04 12.52
C SER A 150 -1.82 4.93 11.80
N GLU A 151 -1.16 5.84 12.54
CA GLU A 151 -0.08 6.68 12.02
C GLU A 151 1.01 5.83 11.35
N TYR A 152 0.97 5.70 10.03
CA TYR A 152 1.95 4.88 9.32
C TYR A 152 3.23 5.68 9.22
N SER A 153 4.17 5.50 10.13
CA SER A 153 5.49 6.15 10.09
C SER A 153 6.24 6.08 8.74
N PHE A 154 5.82 5.20 7.81
CA PHE A 154 6.34 5.09 6.42
C PHE A 154 5.59 5.96 5.38
N PHE A 155 4.42 6.48 5.72
CA PHE A 155 3.51 7.31 4.91
C PHE A 155 3.17 8.65 5.58
N GLU A 156 3.46 8.74 6.89
CA GLU A 156 3.10 9.76 7.86
C GLU A 156 4.29 9.95 8.80
N TYR A 157 5.37 10.54 8.29
CA TYR A 157 6.59 10.80 9.07
C TYR A 157 6.45 12.01 10.01
N HIS A 158 5.26 12.60 10.16
CA HIS A 158 5.03 13.76 10.99
C HIS A 158 3.82 13.60 11.91
N TRP A 159 3.94 14.17 13.12
CA TRP A 159 2.99 14.20 14.24
C TRP A 159 1.60 14.81 13.94
N ILE A 160 1.19 14.92 12.67
CA ILE A 160 0.02 15.69 12.24
C ILE A 160 -0.77 15.02 11.12
N SER A 161 -0.48 13.76 10.81
CA SER A 161 -1.23 13.06 9.76
C SER A 161 -2.51 12.52 10.37
N LYS A 162 -3.65 13.11 9.98
CA LYS A 162 -4.97 12.70 10.43
C LYS A 162 -5.68 12.03 9.28
N ILE A 163 -6.35 10.92 9.55
CA ILE A 163 -7.37 10.43 8.64
C ILE A 163 -8.47 11.46 8.51
N PHE A 164 -8.62 11.94 7.28
CA PHE A 164 -9.58 12.98 6.93
C PHE A 164 -11.03 12.47 6.93
N CYS A 165 -11.26 11.20 6.55
CA CYS A 165 -12.58 10.57 6.58
C CYS A 165 -12.44 9.04 6.56
N SER A 166 -13.26 8.32 7.34
CA SER A 166 -13.44 6.86 7.23
C SER A 166 -14.93 6.54 7.34
N SER A 167 -15.38 5.39 6.83
CA SER A 167 -16.78 4.98 6.94
C SER A 167 -16.92 3.47 7.18
N ILE A 168 -17.93 3.09 7.97
CA ILE A 168 -18.42 1.71 8.08
C ILE A 168 -19.78 1.67 7.39
N ASN A 169 -19.93 0.83 6.36
CA ASN A 169 -21.17 0.70 5.59
C ASN A 169 -21.68 2.05 5.02
N GLY A 170 -20.76 2.92 4.61
CA GLY A 170 -21.06 4.26 4.09
C GLY A 170 -21.39 5.31 5.16
N ALA A 171 -21.49 4.91 6.44
CA ALA A 171 -21.67 5.85 7.56
C ALA A 171 -20.30 6.32 8.08
N PRO A 172 -20.06 7.64 8.21
CA PRO A 172 -18.76 8.17 8.60
C PRO A 172 -18.39 7.75 10.04
N ILE A 173 -17.15 7.31 10.25
CA ILE A 173 -16.56 7.15 11.57
C ILE A 173 -15.80 8.44 11.87
N ILE A 174 -16.17 9.13 12.94
CA ILE A 174 -15.46 10.30 13.43
C ILE A 174 -14.36 9.77 14.37
N PRO A 175 -13.05 9.81 13.99
CA PRO A 175 -12.00 9.51 14.94
C PRO A 175 -12.04 10.60 16.02
N THR A 176 -12.26 10.22 17.28
CA THR A 176 -12.17 11.14 18.41
C THR A 176 -10.72 11.21 18.89
N PRO A 177 -9.99 12.33 18.76
CA PRO A 177 -8.81 12.56 19.57
C PRO A 177 -9.23 13.28 20.84
N LEU A 178 -8.57 12.95 21.96
CA LEU A 178 -8.51 13.84 23.11
C LEU A 178 -8.15 15.27 22.63
N GLY A 179 -9.01 16.24 22.94
CA GLY A 179 -8.73 17.66 22.72
C GLY A 179 -9.15 18.19 21.35
N SER A 180 -10.41 18.59 21.27
CA SER A 180 -11.01 19.55 20.33
C SER A 180 -10.84 19.27 18.83
N PRO A 181 -11.93 18.92 18.11
CA PRO A 181 -11.94 18.94 16.67
C PRO A 181 -11.79 20.39 16.20
N LYS A 182 -10.65 20.77 15.63
CA LYS A 182 -10.65 21.88 14.67
C LYS A 182 -11.39 21.35 13.45
N ASN A 183 -12.66 21.76 13.34
CA ASN A 183 -13.62 21.61 12.24
C ASN A 183 -13.33 20.52 11.19
N PRO A 184 -14.28 19.59 10.93
CA PRO A 184 -14.24 18.87 9.67
C PRO A 184 -14.36 19.92 8.56
N VAL A 185 -13.31 20.07 7.76
CA VAL A 185 -13.34 21.07 6.68
C VAL A 185 -14.44 20.76 5.66
N TYR A 186 -15.04 19.56 5.63
CA TYR A 186 -16.28 19.34 4.89
C TYR A 186 -17.20 18.29 5.57
N ASN A 187 -18.45 18.72 5.83
CA ASN A 187 -19.74 18.00 5.77
C ASN A 187 -19.68 16.46 5.51
N SER A 188 -20.45 15.70 6.29
CA SER A 188 -20.67 14.24 6.23
C SER A 188 -21.15 13.64 4.89
N LYS A 189 -21.30 14.44 3.83
CA LYS A 189 -21.45 14.00 2.42
C LYS A 189 -20.12 13.67 1.72
N SER A 190 -18.97 13.92 2.35
CA SER A 190 -17.69 14.01 1.64
C SER A 190 -16.85 12.72 1.50
N CYS A 191 -17.11 11.61 2.20
CA CYS A 191 -16.35 10.37 1.92
C CYS A 191 -16.61 9.84 0.48
N ASN A 192 -17.83 10.00 -0.04
CA ASN A 192 -18.20 9.57 -1.41
C ASN A 192 -17.98 10.65 -2.48
N SER A 193 -17.78 11.91 -2.09
CA SER A 193 -17.80 13.08 -3.00
C SER A 193 -16.42 13.72 -3.20
N LEU A 194 -15.37 13.23 -2.54
CA LEU A 194 -14.09 13.93 -2.60
C LEU A 194 -13.41 13.80 -3.98
N PHE A 195 -13.56 12.70 -4.73
CA PHE A 195 -12.98 12.57 -6.07
C PHE A 195 -13.74 11.55 -6.94
N ASN A 196 -14.19 11.97 -8.14
CA ASN A 196 -14.75 11.06 -9.17
C ASN A 196 -13.66 10.38 -10.03
N GLY A 197 -12.40 10.53 -9.64
CA GLY A 197 -11.22 10.10 -10.39
C GLY A 197 -10.04 11.00 -10.08
N ILE A 198 -8.85 10.43 -10.05
CA ILE A 198 -7.61 11.20 -10.22
C ILE A 198 -7.26 11.03 -11.69
N GLU A 199 -6.98 12.10 -12.42
CA GLU A 199 -6.36 11.98 -13.74
C GLU A 199 -5.11 11.12 -13.60
N GLU A 200 -5.11 9.98 -14.28
CA GLU A 200 -3.94 9.14 -14.40
C GLU A 200 -2.76 10.04 -14.76
N LYS A 201 -1.78 10.18 -13.85
CA LYS A 201 -0.47 10.66 -14.29
C LYS A 201 0.06 9.56 -15.18
N ASN A 202 -0.13 9.79 -16.47
CA ASN A 202 -0.11 8.76 -17.49
C ASN A 202 1.29 8.16 -17.56
N ILE A 203 1.48 6.98 -16.97
CA ILE A 203 2.71 6.18 -17.18
C ILE A 203 2.82 5.79 -18.68
N GLN A 204 1.77 6.04 -19.49
CA GLN A 204 1.80 5.99 -20.95
C GLN A 204 2.74 7.03 -21.61
N GLU A 205 3.35 7.95 -20.87
CA GLU A 205 4.36 8.88 -21.41
C GLU A 205 5.80 8.33 -21.36
N LYS A 206 6.05 7.02 -21.24
CA LYS A 206 7.42 6.51 -21.49
C LYS A 206 7.74 6.42 -22.99
N PHE A 207 6.75 6.06 -23.81
CA PHE A 207 6.94 5.88 -25.24
C PHE A 207 5.63 5.93 -26.02
N ASN A 208 5.67 6.31 -27.29
CA ASN A 208 4.55 6.33 -28.22
C ASN A 208 4.73 5.33 -29.35
N ILE A 209 3.61 4.89 -29.91
CA ILE A 209 3.54 3.97 -31.04
C ILE A 209 2.68 4.62 -32.12
N SER A 210 3.21 4.78 -33.33
CA SER A 210 2.45 5.33 -34.45
C SER A 210 2.88 4.75 -35.81
N PRO A 211 1.97 4.52 -36.76
CA PRO A 211 0.51 4.57 -36.60
C PRO A 211 -0.02 3.38 -35.80
N ASN A 212 -1.20 3.56 -35.19
CA ASN A 212 -1.99 2.49 -34.59
C ASN A 212 -3.48 2.78 -34.88
N PRO A 213 -4.20 1.95 -35.66
CA PRO A 213 -3.76 0.68 -36.26
C PRO A 213 -2.58 0.81 -37.24
N SER A 214 -1.87 -0.28 -37.49
CA SER A 214 -0.71 -0.35 -38.39
C SER A 214 -0.86 -1.44 -39.44
N ASN A 215 -0.29 -1.24 -40.62
CA ASN A 215 -0.17 -2.28 -41.66
C ASN A 215 1.02 -3.22 -41.42
N GLY A 216 1.43 -3.37 -40.16
CA GLY A 216 2.61 -4.14 -39.77
C GLY A 216 3.92 -3.35 -39.70
N LYS A 217 3.97 -2.07 -40.07
CA LYS A 217 5.11 -1.18 -39.79
C LYS A 217 4.68 -0.01 -38.94
N PHE A 218 5.42 0.26 -37.87
CA PHE A 218 5.15 1.37 -36.96
C PHE A 218 6.43 1.86 -36.30
N GLN A 219 6.41 3.12 -35.88
CA GLN A 219 7.48 3.74 -35.11
C GLN A 219 7.18 3.63 -33.63
N LEU A 220 8.23 3.31 -32.87
CA LEU A 220 8.25 3.40 -31.43
C LEU A 220 9.15 4.59 -31.04
N THR A 221 8.56 5.58 -30.38
CA THR A 221 9.23 6.81 -29.95
C THR A 221 9.31 6.85 -28.43
N LEU A 222 10.50 6.75 -27.86
CA LEU A 222 10.81 6.84 -26.44
C LEU A 222 10.99 8.31 -26.02
N ASN A 223 10.57 8.62 -24.80
CA ASN A 223 10.81 9.94 -24.20
C ASN A 223 12.22 10.06 -23.57
N ASP A 224 12.85 8.93 -23.20
CA ASP A 224 14.23 8.88 -22.71
C ASP A 224 14.91 7.55 -23.13
N LEU A 225 16.21 7.61 -23.38
CA LEU A 225 17.09 6.48 -23.71
C LEU A 225 17.75 5.92 -22.45
N GLN A 226 16.94 5.34 -21.57
CA GLN A 226 17.44 4.34 -20.63
C GLN A 226 17.63 3.03 -21.43
N SER A 227 18.66 2.21 -21.17
CA SER A 227 18.84 0.95 -21.90
C SER A 227 17.60 0.08 -21.79
N ASN A 228 16.81 0.01 -22.88
CA ASN A 228 15.49 -0.59 -22.88
C ASN A 228 15.45 -1.75 -23.88
N ALA A 229 15.02 -2.91 -23.41
CA ALA A 229 14.67 -4.03 -24.28
C ALA A 229 13.19 -3.93 -24.66
N VAL A 230 12.88 -4.09 -25.95
CA VAL A 230 11.52 -4.19 -26.46
C VAL A 230 11.17 -5.65 -26.74
N GLU A 231 9.99 -6.06 -26.29
CA GLU A 231 9.41 -7.37 -26.53
C GLU A 231 7.97 -7.20 -26.99
N ILE A 232 7.61 -7.84 -28.11
CA ILE A 232 6.26 -7.81 -28.66
C ILE A 232 5.68 -9.20 -28.63
N THR A 233 4.49 -9.32 -28.05
CA THR A 233 3.79 -10.59 -27.89
C THR A 233 2.41 -10.55 -28.53
N ASP A 234 1.91 -11.70 -28.97
CA ASP A 234 0.49 -11.86 -29.31
C ASP A 234 -0.39 -12.00 -28.06
N VAL A 235 -1.70 -12.16 -28.25
CA VAL A 235 -2.67 -12.31 -27.16
C VAL A 235 -2.48 -13.58 -26.31
N LEU A 236 -1.74 -14.57 -26.82
CA LEU A 236 -1.40 -15.80 -26.10
C LEU A 236 -0.05 -15.69 -25.38
N GLY A 237 0.63 -14.54 -25.46
CA GLY A 237 1.93 -14.31 -24.86
C GLY A 237 3.11 -14.84 -25.68
N LYS A 238 2.89 -15.32 -26.90
CA LYS A 238 3.97 -15.79 -27.78
C LYS A 238 4.78 -14.58 -28.25
N ILE A 239 6.11 -14.63 -28.08
CA ILE A 239 7.02 -13.57 -28.55
C ILE A 239 7.06 -13.57 -30.08
N ILE A 240 6.74 -12.43 -30.66
CA ILE A 240 6.72 -12.18 -32.11
C ILE A 240 7.95 -11.38 -32.54
N TYR A 241 8.40 -10.46 -31.67
CA TYR A 241 9.56 -9.62 -31.92
C TYR A 241 10.28 -9.31 -30.61
N LYS A 242 11.61 -9.26 -30.64
CA LYS A 242 12.43 -8.89 -29.49
C LYS A 242 13.71 -8.21 -29.97
N SER A 243 14.03 -7.04 -29.43
CA SER A 243 15.29 -6.34 -29.72
C SER A 243 15.69 -5.40 -28.60
N GLU A 244 16.95 -4.99 -28.59
CA GLU A 244 17.39 -3.84 -27.81
C GLU A 244 17.11 -2.55 -28.58
N ILE A 245 16.71 -1.48 -27.88
CA ILE A 245 16.50 -0.17 -28.48
C ILE A 245 17.73 0.71 -28.21
N LYS A 246 18.33 1.20 -29.29
CA LYS A 246 19.51 2.07 -29.25
C LYS A 246 19.21 3.54 -29.53
N ASN A 247 18.05 3.85 -30.10
CA ASN A 247 17.64 5.18 -30.52
C ASN A 247 16.28 5.55 -29.92
N THR A 248 16.06 6.84 -29.65
CA THR A 248 14.77 7.34 -29.14
C THR A 248 13.63 7.02 -30.09
N THR A 249 13.88 6.98 -31.40
CA THR A 249 12.90 6.54 -32.40
C THR A 249 13.43 5.31 -33.14
N THR A 250 12.63 4.24 -33.17
CA THR A 250 12.96 3.00 -33.87
C THR A 250 11.75 2.50 -34.66
N GLU A 251 11.96 2.14 -35.93
CA GLU A 251 10.93 1.48 -36.73
C GLU A 251 10.89 -0.01 -36.37
N ILE A 252 9.68 -0.53 -36.14
CA ILE A 252 9.41 -1.93 -35.92
C ILE A 252 8.61 -2.46 -37.11
N ASN A 253 9.01 -3.64 -37.58
CA ASN A 253 8.39 -4.31 -38.71
C ASN A 253 7.83 -5.69 -38.30
N LEU A 254 6.51 -5.75 -38.17
CA LEU A 254 5.66 -6.93 -37.98
C LEU A 254 4.88 -7.30 -39.25
N SER A 255 5.32 -6.92 -40.46
CA SER A 255 4.56 -7.19 -41.70
C SER A 255 4.26 -8.67 -41.91
N ASN A 256 5.14 -9.55 -41.44
CA ASN A 256 4.98 -11.01 -41.53
C ASN A 256 4.08 -11.60 -40.42
N ALA A 257 3.64 -10.81 -39.46
CA ALA A 257 2.74 -11.25 -38.40
C ALA A 257 1.29 -11.24 -38.91
N MET A 258 0.44 -12.12 -38.38
CA MET A 258 -0.98 -12.15 -38.75
C MET A 258 -1.69 -10.86 -38.30
N PRO A 259 -2.75 -10.41 -38.99
CA PRO A 259 -3.61 -9.35 -38.48
C PRO A 259 -4.13 -9.69 -37.07
N GLY A 260 -4.17 -8.71 -36.16
CA GLY A 260 -4.58 -8.95 -34.78
C GLY A 260 -4.04 -7.95 -33.76
N ILE A 261 -4.24 -8.28 -32.49
CA ILE A 261 -3.81 -7.45 -31.36
C ILE A 261 -2.46 -7.95 -30.85
N TYR A 262 -1.54 -7.01 -30.63
CA TYR A 262 -0.22 -7.26 -30.07
C TYR A 262 0.07 -6.34 -28.88
N PHE A 263 0.91 -6.82 -27.96
CA PHE A 263 1.36 -6.09 -26.79
C PHE A 263 2.85 -5.79 -26.89
N VAL A 264 3.19 -4.50 -26.95
CA VAL A 264 4.57 -4.00 -26.97
C VAL A 264 5.00 -3.68 -25.54
N ARG A 265 5.96 -4.42 -25.03
CA ARG A 265 6.54 -4.28 -23.69
C ARG A 265 7.93 -3.65 -23.78
N LEU A 266 8.18 -2.62 -22.99
CA LEU A 266 9.51 -2.08 -22.72
C LEU A 266 9.91 -2.39 -21.27
N ASN A 267 11.12 -2.90 -21.09
CA ASN A 267 11.72 -3.13 -19.78
C ASN A 267 12.90 -2.19 -19.59
N ASP A 268 12.94 -1.45 -18.48
CA ASP A 268 14.11 -0.65 -18.11
C ASP A 268 15.10 -1.42 -17.22
N VAL A 269 16.33 -0.89 -17.10
CA VAL A 269 17.41 -1.49 -16.29
C VAL A 269 17.09 -1.62 -14.81
N LYS A 270 16.06 -0.93 -14.31
CA LYS A 270 15.60 -0.99 -12.91
C LYS A 270 14.50 -2.03 -12.72
N GLY A 271 14.13 -2.76 -13.77
CA GLY A 271 13.10 -3.80 -13.74
C GLY A 271 11.67 -3.29 -13.89
N ASN A 272 11.45 -2.01 -14.21
CA ASN A 272 10.11 -1.52 -14.50
C ASN A 272 9.69 -1.93 -15.93
N ASN A 273 8.44 -2.35 -16.08
CA ASN A 273 7.85 -2.71 -17.37
C ASN A 273 6.70 -1.77 -17.74
N VAL A 274 6.65 -1.34 -19.00
CA VAL A 274 5.49 -0.61 -19.56
C VAL A 274 5.00 -1.34 -20.80
N VAL A 275 3.68 -1.50 -20.91
CA VAL A 275 3.04 -2.22 -22.01
C VAL A 275 2.08 -1.30 -22.75
N LYS A 276 2.16 -1.27 -24.09
CA LYS A 276 1.17 -0.62 -24.97
C LYS A 276 0.58 -1.63 -25.94
N LYS A 277 -0.72 -1.47 -26.23
CA LYS A 277 -1.44 -2.28 -27.22
C LYS A 277 -1.26 -1.66 -28.62
N ILE A 278 -1.00 -2.49 -29.62
CA ILE A 278 -1.06 -2.12 -31.03
C ILE A 278 -2.00 -3.05 -31.80
N VAL A 279 -2.73 -2.50 -32.75
CA VAL A 279 -3.57 -3.24 -33.69
C VAL A 279 -2.83 -3.33 -35.02
N LYS A 280 -2.62 -4.55 -35.52
CA LYS A 280 -2.12 -4.81 -36.87
C LYS A 280 -3.28 -5.22 -37.77
N GLU A 281 -3.41 -4.53 -38.91
CA GLU A 281 -4.33 -4.87 -40.00
C GLU A 281 -3.76 -5.95 -40.95
#